data_AF-A0A517NJZ9-F1
#
_entry.id   AF-A0A517NJZ9-F1
#
_cell.length_a   1.000
_cell.length_b   1.000
_cell.length_c   1.000
_cell.angle_alpha   90.00
_cell.angle_beta   90.00
_cell.angle_gamma   90.00
#
_symmetry.space_group_name_H-M   'P 1'
#
loop_
_entity.id
_entity.type
_entity.pdbx_description
1 polymer ?
#
loop_
_entity_poly.entity_id
_entity_poly.type
_entity_poly.pdbx_seq_one_letter_code
_entity_poly.pdbx_strand_id
1 'polypeptide(L)'
;MFLGDLLNIPCSPAWTVNFQKLVSESIATPYEKLRSELEKQPQFFVDESPTKQKQMKAYLWVPVAPMFAVFGIFGNRSRESLVSLVGDYSGIIVNCDRAKMYLDGKRLQWCWAHMKRDLQKLIDSPDGQVKRLGHDLMRQQGLLFEQWRRYKSGDITWRGFQRSAGPIRDQFNSYLLRGSFSGNKKLIGFCDELLPRKKHLWTFQKVEGIEPTDNTAERTLRPAVI
;
A
#
# COMPACT_ATOMS: atom_id res chain seq x y z
N MET A 1 -7.69 26.69 25.04
CA MET A 1 -6.80 25.52 24.77
C MET A 1 -7.06 24.48 25.85
N PHE A 2 -7.35 23.21 25.53
CA PHE A 2 -7.79 22.17 26.50
C PHE A 2 -7.03 22.17 27.84
N LEU A 3 -5.69 22.24 27.82
CA LEU A 3 -4.85 22.25 29.02
C LEU A 3 -5.08 23.48 29.92
N GLY A 4 -5.23 24.67 29.33
CA GLY A 4 -5.48 25.90 30.07
C GLY A 4 -6.94 26.00 30.54
N ASP A 5 -7.88 25.72 29.63
CA ASP A 5 -9.31 25.97 29.87
C ASP A 5 -9.96 24.93 30.79
N LEU A 6 -9.50 23.67 30.74
CA LEU A 6 -10.10 22.56 31.49
C LEU A 6 -9.25 22.12 32.68
N LEU A 7 -7.92 22.10 32.51
CA LEU A 7 -7.01 21.57 33.54
C LEU A 7 -6.29 22.67 34.34
N ASN A 8 -6.48 23.94 33.99
CA ASN A 8 -5.80 25.09 34.60
C ASN A 8 -4.26 24.94 34.59
N ILE A 9 -3.72 24.26 33.57
CA ILE A 9 -2.27 24.09 33.37
C ILE A 9 -1.82 25.15 32.37
N PRO A 10 -0.91 26.07 32.74
CA PRO A 10 -0.38 27.06 31.83
C PRO A 10 0.37 26.36 30.70
N CYS A 11 -0.17 26.41 29.48
CA CYS A 11 0.46 25.82 28.31
C CYS A 11 0.40 26.80 27.14
N SER A 12 1.57 27.18 26.63
CA SER A 12 1.72 28.02 25.45
C SER A 12 2.13 27.17 24.24
N PRO A 13 1.87 27.62 23.00
CA PRO A 13 2.34 26.91 21.81
C PRO A 13 3.86 26.68 21.80
N ALA A 14 4.64 27.66 22.28
CA ALA A 14 6.09 27.53 22.39
C ALA A 14 6.50 26.42 23.37
N TRP A 15 5.77 26.28 24.49
CA TRP A 15 6.03 25.24 25.46
C TRP A 15 5.67 23.84 24.93
N THR A 16 4.57 23.71 24.19
CA THR A 16 4.22 22.48 23.47
C THR A 16 5.33 22.07 22.50
N VAL A 17 5.89 23.01 21.73
CA VAL A 17 7.01 22.73 20.80
C VAL A 17 8.27 22.27 21.56
N ASN A 18 8.56 22.86 22.71
CA ASN A 18 9.69 22.41 23.55
C ASN A 18 9.51 20.97 24.04
N PHE A 19 8.29 20.60 24.47
CA PHE A 19 8.01 19.21 24.84
C PHE A 19 8.09 18.25 23.65
N GLN A 20 7.57 18.64 22.48
CA GLN A 20 7.71 17.84 21.26
C GLN A 20 9.18 17.61 20.91
N LYS A 21 10.03 18.63 21.04
CA LYS A 21 11.48 18.53 20.81
C LYS A 21 12.13 17.58 21.81
N LEU A 22 11.84 17.73 23.11
CA LEU A 22 12.37 16.86 24.17
C LEU A 22 12.00 15.39 23.94
N VAL A 23 10.74 15.13 23.60
CA VAL A 23 10.26 13.77 23.27
C VAL A 23 10.91 13.26 21.98
N SER A 24 11.05 14.09 20.95
CA SER A 24 11.70 13.70 19.69
C SER A 24 13.17 13.31 19.90
N GLU A 25 13.89 14.06 20.74
CA GLU A 25 15.29 13.77 21.09
C GLU A 25 15.40 12.46 21.89
N SER A 26 14.49 12.20 22.83
CA SER A 26 14.52 10.97 23.65
C SER A 26 14.20 9.71 22.85
N ILE A 27 13.41 9.82 21.76
CA ILE A 27 13.08 8.69 20.89
C ILE A 27 14.00 8.56 19.66
N ALA A 28 14.99 9.43 19.47
CA ALA A 28 15.86 9.41 18.30
C ALA A 28 16.61 8.07 18.14
N THR A 29 17.21 7.57 19.23
CA THR A 29 17.90 6.27 19.22
C THR A 29 16.97 5.08 18.96
N PRO A 30 15.82 4.89 19.64
CA PRO A 30 14.91 3.80 19.31
C PRO A 30 14.30 3.93 17.90
N TYR A 31 14.09 5.15 17.40
CA TYR A 31 13.67 5.38 16.02
C TYR A 31 14.71 4.84 15.02
N GLU A 32 15.98 5.21 15.14
CA GLU A 32 17.02 4.73 14.21
C GLU A 32 17.23 3.22 14.32
N LYS A 33 17.09 2.64 15.52
CA LYS A 33 17.06 1.18 15.70
C LYS A 33 15.95 0.55 14.87
N LEU A 34 14.69 0.99 15.04
CA LEU A 34 13.55 0.46 14.28
C LEU A 34 13.71 0.67 12.77
N ARG A 35 14.23 1.82 12.36
CA ARG A 35 14.53 2.10 10.95
C ARG A 35 15.54 1.10 10.38
N SER A 36 16.64 0.82 11.09
CA SER A 36 17.62 -0.19 10.64
C SER A 36 17.06 -1.62 10.61
N GLU A 37 16.01 -1.91 11.37
CA GLU A 37 15.35 -3.22 11.35
C GLU A 37 14.43 -3.41 10.13
N LEU A 38 14.12 -2.36 9.35
CA LEU A 38 13.31 -2.47 8.13
C LEU A 38 14.00 -3.34 7.07
N GLU A 39 15.32 -3.19 6.87
CA GLU A 39 16.11 -3.98 5.90
C GLU A 39 16.11 -5.49 6.22
N LYS A 40 15.76 -5.86 7.46
CA LYS A 40 15.74 -7.23 7.93
C LYS A 40 14.36 -7.88 7.84
N GLN A 41 13.33 -7.10 7.48
CA GLN A 41 11.97 -7.63 7.41
C GLN A 41 11.77 -8.46 6.13
N PRO A 42 11.01 -9.56 6.19
CA PRO A 42 10.67 -10.35 4.99
C PRO A 42 9.70 -9.60 4.06
N GLN A 43 8.88 -8.72 4.64
CA GLN A 43 7.99 -7.81 3.95
C GLN A 43 7.82 -6.52 4.76
N PHE A 44 7.52 -5.43 4.06
CA PHE A 44 6.90 -4.27 4.66
C PHE A 44 5.91 -3.66 3.68
N PHE A 45 4.98 -2.91 4.20
CA PHE A 45 4.07 -2.08 3.44
C PHE A 45 4.62 -0.68 3.32
N VAL A 46 4.36 0.02 2.22
CA VAL A 46 4.77 1.40 2.06
C VAL A 46 3.70 2.19 1.34
N ASP A 47 3.42 3.34 1.92
CA ASP A 47 2.53 4.34 1.34
C ASP A 47 3.07 5.73 1.69
N GLU A 48 2.59 6.73 0.96
CA GLU A 48 3.04 8.10 1.11
C GLU A 48 1.91 9.09 0.86
N SER A 49 1.86 10.11 1.71
CA SER A 49 0.85 11.17 1.60
C SER A 49 1.52 12.52 1.36
N PRO A 50 1.01 13.34 0.41
CA PRO A 50 1.39 14.73 0.32
C PRO A 50 1.15 15.45 1.66
N THR A 51 2.13 16.23 2.10
CA THR A 51 2.04 17.10 3.27
C THR A 51 2.66 18.45 2.96
N LYS A 52 2.69 19.36 3.94
CA LYS A 52 3.33 20.66 3.83
C LYS A 52 4.37 20.81 4.93
N GLN A 53 5.58 21.17 4.54
CA GLN A 53 6.57 21.69 5.47
C GLN A 53 6.65 23.20 5.24
N LYS A 54 6.11 23.97 6.19
CA LYS A 54 5.80 25.40 6.00
C LYS A 54 4.85 25.59 4.79
N GLN A 55 5.29 26.30 3.76
CA GLN A 55 4.54 26.55 2.52
C GLN A 55 5.04 25.70 1.34
N MET A 56 5.99 24.79 1.59
CA MET A 56 6.56 23.93 0.56
C MET A 56 5.91 22.55 0.59
N LYS A 57 5.72 21.98 -0.59
CA LYS A 57 5.23 20.61 -0.75
C LYS A 57 6.26 19.65 -0.18
N ALA A 58 5.79 18.72 0.64
CA ALA A 58 6.57 17.61 1.17
C ALA A 58 5.74 16.33 1.08
N TYR A 59 6.35 15.22 1.43
CA TYR A 59 5.74 13.90 1.44
C TYR A 59 6.08 13.18 2.73
N LEU A 60 5.05 12.71 3.41
CA LEU A 60 5.18 11.80 4.54
C LEU A 60 5.21 10.37 3.99
N TRP A 61 6.29 9.66 4.25
CA TRP A 61 6.52 8.27 3.86
C TRP A 61 6.37 7.37 5.08
N VAL A 62 5.66 6.26 4.92
CA VAL A 62 5.36 5.34 6.03
C VAL A 62 5.58 3.89 5.62
N PRO A 63 6.82 3.39 5.70
CA PRO A 63 7.09 1.97 5.75
C PRO A 63 6.56 1.34 7.04
N VAL A 64 5.76 0.28 6.90
CA VAL A 64 5.15 -0.48 7.99
C VAL A 64 5.59 -1.93 7.92
N ALA A 65 6.34 -2.34 8.93
CA ALA A 65 6.65 -3.73 9.20
C ALA A 65 5.50 -4.37 10.02
N PRO A 66 5.46 -5.70 10.17
CA PRO A 66 4.40 -6.37 10.96
C PRO A 66 4.24 -5.85 12.40
N MET A 67 5.33 -5.40 13.04
CA MET A 67 5.36 -5.00 14.46
C MET A 67 5.58 -3.51 14.69
N PHE A 68 5.99 -2.74 13.68
CA PHE A 68 6.35 -1.34 13.85
C PHE A 68 6.19 -0.56 12.55
N ALA A 69 6.10 0.76 12.67
CA ALA A 69 6.09 1.68 11.55
C ALA A 69 7.18 2.72 11.73
N VAL A 70 7.74 3.17 10.62
CA VAL A 70 8.74 4.25 10.58
C VAL A 70 8.18 5.35 9.70
N PHE A 71 8.37 6.60 10.13
CA PHE A 71 7.84 7.78 9.45
C PHE A 71 8.99 8.65 8.99
N GLY A 72 9.01 9.01 7.70
CA GLY A 72 10.00 9.94 7.15
C GLY A 72 9.34 11.06 6.38
N ILE A 73 9.83 12.30 6.52
CA ILE A 73 9.35 13.45 5.76
C ILE A 73 10.43 13.86 4.76
N PHE A 74 10.05 13.92 3.48
CA PHE A 74 10.95 14.28 2.39
C PHE A 74 10.34 15.39 1.52
N GLY A 75 11.19 16.22 0.93
CA GLY A 75 10.76 17.31 0.04
C GLY A 75 10.24 16.83 -1.33
N ASN A 76 10.39 15.54 -1.65
CA ASN A 76 9.98 14.97 -2.93
C ASN A 76 9.37 13.56 -2.77
N ARG A 77 8.74 13.07 -3.84
CA ARG A 77 8.14 11.72 -3.94
C ARG A 77 9.01 10.83 -4.82
N SER A 78 10.31 10.79 -4.57
CA SER A 78 11.26 10.04 -5.39
C SER A 78 11.59 8.68 -4.80
N ARG A 79 12.11 7.79 -5.63
CA ARG A 79 12.62 6.48 -5.21
C ARG A 79 13.77 6.64 -4.22
N GLU A 80 14.62 7.65 -4.41
CA GLU A 80 15.78 7.94 -3.57
C GLU A 80 15.33 8.30 -2.15
N SER A 81 14.19 8.99 -1.99
CA SER A 81 13.60 9.25 -0.67
C SER A 81 13.26 7.94 0.04
N LEU A 82 12.62 6.99 -0.65
CA LEU A 82 12.32 5.67 -0.10
C LEU A 82 13.59 4.89 0.27
N VAL A 83 14.56 4.80 -0.64
CA VAL A 83 15.84 4.11 -0.41
C VAL A 83 16.59 4.74 0.75
N SER A 84 16.57 6.07 0.88
CA SER A 84 17.20 6.74 2.00
C SER A 84 16.53 6.39 3.33
N LEU A 85 15.20 6.21 3.35
CA LEU A 85 14.46 5.88 4.56
C LEU A 85 14.64 4.42 4.97
N VAL A 86 14.48 3.50 4.00
CA VAL A 86 14.37 2.06 4.25
C VAL A 86 15.70 1.33 4.08
N GLY A 87 16.60 1.86 3.26
CA GLY A 87 17.84 1.20 2.87
C GLY A 87 17.68 0.23 1.70
N ASP A 88 18.51 -0.82 1.61
CA ASP A 88 18.41 -1.81 0.54
C ASP A 88 17.27 -2.81 0.79
N TYR A 89 16.20 -2.66 0.01
CA TYR A 89 15.03 -3.54 0.05
C TYR A 89 14.97 -4.55 -1.11
N SER A 90 16.08 -4.79 -1.82
CA SER A 90 16.10 -5.66 -3.01
C SER A 90 15.69 -7.13 -2.72
N GLY A 91 15.92 -7.59 -1.48
CA GLY A 91 15.53 -8.91 -0.98
C GLY A 91 14.12 -8.98 -0.39
N ILE A 92 13.46 -7.83 -0.20
CA ILE A 92 12.25 -7.68 0.61
C ILE A 92 11.01 -7.60 -0.27
N ILE A 93 9.91 -8.20 0.17
CA ILE A 93 8.62 -8.03 -0.52
C ILE A 93 8.00 -6.71 -0.09
N VAL A 94 7.96 -5.75 -1.01
CA VAL A 94 7.35 -4.44 -0.76
C VAL A 94 5.88 -4.48 -1.17
N ASN A 95 4.99 -4.28 -0.21
CA ASN A 95 3.58 -4.07 -0.49
C ASN A 95 3.32 -2.58 -0.69
N CYS A 96 2.82 -2.21 -1.86
CA CYS A 96 2.66 -0.82 -2.23
C CYS A 96 1.47 -0.64 -3.18
N ASP A 97 1.18 0.62 -3.52
CA ASP A 97 0.33 0.92 -4.65
C ASP A 97 1.01 0.54 -5.99
N ARG A 98 0.56 1.14 -7.10
CA ARG A 98 1.12 0.88 -8.45
C ARG A 98 1.94 2.06 -8.98
N ALA A 99 2.36 2.98 -8.13
CA ALA A 99 3.08 4.16 -8.55
C ALA A 99 4.46 3.81 -9.10
N LYS A 100 4.90 4.57 -10.12
CA LYS A 100 6.05 4.22 -10.95
C LYS A 100 7.37 4.10 -10.17
N MET A 101 7.54 4.88 -9.11
CA MET A 101 8.76 4.88 -8.30
C MET A 101 9.02 3.55 -7.58
N TYR A 102 7.98 2.71 -7.40
CA TYR A 102 8.12 1.40 -6.79
C TYR A 102 8.52 0.30 -7.79
N LEU A 103 8.36 0.53 -9.10
CA LEU A 103 8.44 -0.53 -10.11
C LEU A 103 9.83 -1.15 -10.30
N ASP A 104 10.88 -0.46 -9.86
CA ASP A 104 12.25 -1.00 -9.86
C ASP A 104 12.46 -2.04 -8.75
N GLY A 105 11.52 -2.14 -7.80
CA GLY A 105 11.51 -3.20 -6.80
C GLY A 105 11.39 -4.57 -7.46
N LYS A 106 12.38 -5.43 -7.23
CA LYS A 106 12.41 -6.78 -7.81
C LYS A 106 11.29 -7.68 -7.25
N ARG A 107 10.79 -7.37 -6.05
CA ARG A 107 9.79 -8.14 -5.30
C ARG A 107 8.69 -7.24 -4.78
N LEU A 108 7.62 -7.09 -5.56
CA LEU A 108 6.47 -6.27 -5.19
C LEU A 108 5.23 -7.13 -4.96
N GLN A 109 4.40 -6.69 -4.02
CA GLN A 109 3.00 -7.06 -3.90
C GLN A 109 2.16 -5.79 -4.13
N TRP A 110 1.49 -5.71 -5.27
CA TRP A 110 0.56 -4.61 -5.52
C TRP A 110 -0.69 -4.76 -4.66
N CYS A 111 -1.05 -3.67 -3.98
CA CYS A 111 -2.15 -3.63 -3.05
C CYS A 111 -3.49 -3.79 -3.80
N TRP A 112 -4.25 -4.81 -3.41
CA TRP A 112 -5.57 -5.09 -4.00
C TRP A 112 -6.65 -4.10 -3.57
N ALA A 113 -6.45 -3.31 -2.51
CA ALA A 113 -7.36 -2.22 -2.16
C ALA A 113 -7.32 -1.10 -3.21
N HIS A 114 -6.12 -0.73 -3.66
CA HIS A 114 -5.92 0.18 -4.79
C HIS A 114 -6.50 -0.40 -6.09
N MET A 115 -6.24 -1.68 -6.36
CA MET A 115 -6.83 -2.38 -7.51
C MET A 115 -8.36 -2.30 -7.48
N LYS A 116 -9.00 -2.58 -6.35
CA LYS A 116 -10.46 -2.50 -6.20
C LYS A 116 -10.99 -1.10 -6.56
N ARG A 117 -10.34 -0.02 -6.12
CA ARG A 117 -10.72 1.36 -6.47
C ARG A 117 -10.60 1.60 -7.98
N ASP A 118 -9.56 1.08 -8.62
CA ASP A 118 -9.39 1.24 -10.07
C ASP A 118 -10.43 0.43 -10.87
N LEU A 119 -10.77 -0.77 -10.42
CA LEU A 119 -11.87 -1.55 -11.01
C LEU A 119 -13.21 -0.83 -10.86
N GLN A 120 -13.45 -0.16 -9.74
CA GLN A 120 -14.66 0.66 -9.54
C GLN A 120 -14.73 1.80 -10.55
N LYS A 121 -13.62 2.49 -10.85
CA LYS A 121 -13.58 3.53 -11.91
C LYS A 121 -13.93 3.00 -13.30
N LEU A 122 -13.68 1.71 -13.58
CA LEU A 122 -14.13 1.09 -14.83
C LEU A 122 -15.64 0.87 -14.81
N ILE A 123 -16.19 0.39 -13.69
CA ILE A 123 -17.64 0.21 -13.48
C ILE A 123 -18.38 1.55 -13.63
N ASP A 124 -17.84 2.62 -13.06
CA ASP A 124 -18.45 3.94 -13.08
C ASP A 124 -18.36 4.64 -14.46
N SER A 125 -17.68 4.02 -15.42
CA SER A 125 -17.54 4.55 -16.78
C SER A 125 -18.89 4.62 -17.50
N PRO A 126 -19.18 5.68 -18.27
CA PRO A 126 -20.39 5.74 -19.09
C PRO A 126 -20.34 4.76 -20.27
N ASP A 127 -19.14 4.37 -20.71
CA ASP A 127 -18.91 3.36 -21.75
C ASP A 127 -19.31 1.96 -21.28
N GLY A 128 -20.25 1.33 -21.98
CA GLY A 128 -20.79 0.01 -21.62
C GLY A 128 -19.79 -1.14 -21.74
N GLN A 129 -18.83 -1.08 -22.66
CA GLN A 129 -17.78 -2.09 -22.81
C GLN A 129 -16.80 -2.00 -21.63
N VAL A 130 -16.41 -0.77 -21.27
CA VAL A 130 -15.53 -0.50 -20.11
C VAL A 130 -16.20 -0.97 -18.82
N LYS A 131 -17.47 -0.58 -18.61
CA LYS A 131 -18.27 -0.96 -17.45
C LYS A 131 -18.39 -2.48 -17.31
N ARG A 132 -18.66 -3.18 -18.42
CA ARG A 132 -18.76 -4.65 -18.44
C ARG A 132 -17.45 -5.30 -17.98
N LEU A 133 -16.31 -4.86 -18.50
CA LEU A 133 -15.02 -5.41 -18.06
C LEU A 133 -14.73 -5.09 -16.59
N GLY A 134 -15.11 -3.89 -16.12
CA GLY A 134 -15.02 -3.53 -14.71
C GLY A 134 -15.77 -4.50 -13.80
N HIS A 135 -17.00 -4.86 -14.14
CA HIS A 135 -17.78 -5.86 -13.40
C HIS A 135 -17.16 -7.26 -13.46
N ASP A 136 -16.69 -7.70 -14.63
CA ASP A 136 -16.04 -9.00 -14.82
C ASP A 136 -14.81 -9.13 -13.90
N LEU A 137 -13.96 -8.09 -13.87
CA LEU A 137 -12.77 -8.04 -13.00
C LEU A 137 -13.13 -7.93 -11.51
N MET A 138 -14.11 -7.10 -11.16
CA MET A 138 -14.55 -6.92 -9.76
C MET A 138 -15.12 -8.22 -9.18
N ARG A 139 -15.82 -9.02 -9.97
CA ARG A 139 -16.31 -10.35 -9.56
C ARG A 139 -15.16 -11.26 -9.14
N GLN A 140 -14.09 -11.31 -9.94
CA GLN A 140 -12.91 -12.12 -9.61
C GLN A 140 -12.20 -11.61 -8.36
N GLN A 141 -12.11 -10.28 -8.18
CA GLN A 141 -11.61 -9.69 -6.94
C GLN A 141 -12.45 -10.10 -5.73
N GLY A 142 -13.78 -10.09 -5.83
CA GLY A 142 -14.68 -10.54 -4.75
C GLY A 142 -14.45 -11.99 -4.36
N LEU A 143 -14.42 -12.90 -5.35
CA LEU A 143 -14.16 -14.33 -5.15
C LEU A 143 -12.78 -14.57 -4.52
N LEU A 144 -11.75 -13.86 -4.98
CA LEU A 144 -10.40 -13.96 -4.44
C LEU A 144 -10.38 -13.65 -2.93
N PHE A 145 -11.04 -12.56 -2.54
CA PHE A 145 -11.07 -12.12 -1.14
C PHE A 145 -11.97 -12.99 -0.25
N GLU A 146 -12.95 -13.68 -0.82
CA GLU A 146 -13.68 -14.73 -0.11
C GLU A 146 -12.76 -15.89 0.24
N GLN A 147 -11.99 -16.41 -0.72
CA GLN A 147 -11.02 -17.47 -0.44
C GLN A 147 -9.93 -17.01 0.53
N TRP A 148 -9.47 -15.75 0.40
CA TRP A 148 -8.50 -15.17 1.34
C TRP A 148 -9.04 -15.14 2.77
N ARG A 149 -10.30 -14.72 2.98
CA ARG A 149 -10.92 -14.71 4.31
C ARG A 149 -10.99 -16.11 4.92
N ARG A 150 -11.41 -17.11 4.13
CA ARG A 150 -11.44 -18.52 4.56
C ARG A 150 -10.07 -19.04 4.98
N TYR A 151 -9.02 -18.61 4.29
CA TYR A 151 -7.65 -18.94 4.69
C TYR A 151 -7.28 -18.27 6.02
N LYS A 152 -7.56 -16.97 6.17
CA LYS A 152 -7.25 -16.21 7.39
C LYS A 152 -8.05 -16.66 8.62
N SER A 153 -9.25 -17.20 8.44
CA SER A 153 -10.04 -17.82 9.52
C SER A 153 -9.60 -19.25 9.87
N GLY A 154 -8.75 -19.87 9.05
CA GLY A 154 -8.32 -21.26 9.22
C GLY A 154 -9.26 -22.30 8.61
N ASP A 155 -10.32 -21.89 7.89
CA ASP A 155 -11.26 -22.80 7.23
C ASP A 155 -10.61 -23.61 6.09
N ILE A 156 -9.56 -23.04 5.47
CA ILE A 156 -8.76 -23.71 4.44
C ILE A 156 -7.28 -23.52 4.72
N THR A 157 -6.48 -24.52 4.35
CA THR A 157 -5.02 -24.44 4.43
C THR A 157 -4.45 -23.50 3.37
N TRP A 158 -3.17 -23.12 3.51
CA TRP A 158 -2.49 -22.34 2.49
C TRP A 158 -2.54 -22.98 1.10
N ARG A 159 -2.28 -24.28 1.01
CA ARG A 159 -2.42 -25.05 -0.23
C ARG A 159 -3.86 -25.07 -0.75
N GLY A 160 -4.84 -25.12 0.15
CA GLY A 160 -6.27 -25.03 -0.17
C GLY A 160 -6.61 -23.69 -0.83
N PHE A 161 -6.13 -22.58 -0.26
CA PHE A 161 -6.25 -21.25 -0.85
C PHE A 161 -5.56 -21.16 -2.21
N GLN A 162 -4.32 -21.64 -2.36
CA GLN A 162 -3.63 -21.62 -3.65
C GLN A 162 -4.42 -22.35 -4.74
N ARG A 163 -5.03 -23.50 -4.39
CA ARG A 163 -5.84 -24.29 -5.32
C ARG A 163 -7.13 -23.57 -5.72
N SER A 164 -7.83 -22.92 -4.78
CA SER A 164 -9.07 -22.19 -5.09
C SER A 164 -8.82 -20.83 -5.76
N ALA A 165 -7.72 -20.15 -5.43
CA ALA A 165 -7.36 -18.85 -5.97
C ALA A 165 -6.69 -18.92 -7.36
N GLY A 166 -6.11 -20.06 -7.73
CA GLY A 166 -5.50 -20.29 -9.04
C GLY A 166 -6.44 -20.04 -10.23
N PRO A 167 -7.61 -20.69 -10.30
CA PRO A 167 -8.60 -20.45 -11.35
C PRO A 167 -9.09 -18.99 -11.40
N ILE A 168 -9.26 -18.34 -10.23
CA ILE A 168 -9.66 -16.93 -10.14
C ILE A 168 -8.60 -16.01 -10.76
N ARG A 169 -7.32 -16.27 -10.45
CA ARG A 169 -6.19 -15.56 -11.06
C ARG A 169 -6.18 -15.71 -12.57
N ASP A 170 -6.37 -16.93 -13.06
CA ASP A 170 -6.28 -17.22 -14.49
C ASP A 170 -7.45 -16.55 -15.25
N GLN A 171 -8.65 -16.56 -14.66
CA GLN A 171 -9.80 -15.84 -15.18
C GLN A 171 -9.61 -14.31 -15.15
N PHE A 172 -9.06 -13.75 -14.06
CA PHE A 172 -8.73 -12.33 -13.98
C PHE A 172 -7.75 -11.92 -15.10
N ASN A 173 -6.70 -12.72 -15.30
CA ASN A 173 -5.71 -12.48 -16.36
C ASN A 173 -6.33 -12.61 -17.76
N SER A 174 -7.27 -13.53 -17.97
CA SER A 174 -8.03 -13.62 -19.22
C SER A 174 -8.83 -12.35 -19.51
N TYR A 175 -9.45 -11.75 -18.49
CA TYR A 175 -10.16 -10.48 -18.68
C TYR A 175 -9.22 -9.32 -18.99
N LEU A 176 -8.03 -9.26 -18.37
CA LEU A 176 -7.02 -8.27 -18.74
C LEU A 176 -6.61 -8.43 -20.23
N LEU A 177 -6.38 -9.66 -20.69
CA LEU A 177 -6.08 -9.91 -22.11
C LEU A 177 -7.24 -9.46 -23.01
N ARG A 178 -8.48 -9.80 -22.67
CA ARG A 178 -9.66 -9.34 -23.40
C ARG A 178 -9.73 -7.81 -23.49
N GLY A 179 -9.38 -7.09 -22.42
CA GLY A 179 -9.32 -5.63 -22.43
C GLY A 179 -8.22 -5.08 -23.34
N SER A 180 -7.04 -5.71 -23.35
CA SER A 180 -5.92 -5.39 -24.24
C SER A 180 -6.27 -5.55 -25.73
N PHE A 181 -7.11 -6.52 -26.08
CA PHE A 181 -7.58 -6.75 -27.46
C PHE A 181 -8.99 -6.19 -27.74
N SER A 182 -9.50 -5.28 -26.91
CA SER A 182 -10.90 -4.83 -26.97
C SER A 182 -11.21 -3.80 -28.07
N GLY A 183 -10.18 -3.21 -28.68
CA GLY A 183 -10.31 -2.04 -29.57
C GLY A 183 -10.60 -0.72 -28.85
N ASN A 184 -10.83 -0.75 -27.53
CA ASN A 184 -11.16 0.43 -26.73
C ASN A 184 -9.91 1.00 -26.07
N LYS A 185 -9.53 2.23 -26.45
CA LYS A 185 -8.30 2.88 -25.97
C LYS A 185 -8.18 2.92 -24.43
N LYS A 186 -9.29 3.12 -23.71
CA LYS A 186 -9.29 3.17 -22.23
C LYS A 186 -8.98 1.80 -21.63
N LEU A 187 -9.59 0.73 -22.18
CA LEU A 187 -9.34 -0.64 -21.73
C LEU A 187 -7.93 -1.12 -22.08
N ILE A 188 -7.47 -0.80 -23.30
CA ILE A 188 -6.12 -1.12 -23.76
C ILE A 188 -5.11 -0.50 -22.80
N GLY A 189 -5.19 0.81 -22.56
CA GLY A 189 -4.28 1.50 -21.64
C GLY A 189 -4.28 0.92 -20.23
N PHE A 190 -5.46 0.65 -19.65
CA PHE A 190 -5.57 0.05 -18.33
C PHE A 190 -4.97 -1.38 -18.28
N CYS A 191 -5.28 -2.23 -19.25
CA CYS A 191 -4.86 -3.62 -19.24
C CYS A 191 -3.38 -3.79 -19.57
N ASP A 192 -2.85 -3.01 -20.50
CA ASP A 192 -1.44 -3.06 -20.93
C ASP A 192 -0.50 -2.51 -19.86
N GLU A 193 -0.99 -1.64 -18.97
CA GLU A 193 -0.23 -1.22 -17.79
C GLU A 193 -0.03 -2.40 -16.80
N LEU A 194 -1.06 -3.24 -16.66
CA LEU A 194 -1.10 -4.35 -15.70
C LEU A 194 -0.47 -5.63 -16.23
N LEU A 195 -0.74 -6.03 -17.47
CA LEU A 195 -0.37 -7.34 -18.02
C LEU A 195 1.13 -7.68 -17.91
N PRO A 196 2.07 -6.78 -18.27
CA PRO A 196 3.51 -7.06 -18.17
C PRO A 196 3.96 -7.28 -16.72
N ARG A 197 3.22 -6.69 -15.77
CA ARG A 197 3.55 -6.61 -14.34
C ARG A 197 2.59 -7.42 -13.46
N LYS A 198 1.69 -8.21 -14.06
CA LYS A 198 0.64 -8.97 -13.36
C LYS A 198 1.19 -9.85 -12.22
N LYS A 199 2.46 -10.25 -12.32
CA LYS A 199 3.18 -11.01 -11.29
C LYS A 199 3.07 -10.35 -9.90
N HIS A 200 3.14 -9.03 -9.85
CA HIS A 200 3.07 -8.25 -8.62
C HIS A 200 1.69 -8.28 -7.95
N LEU A 201 0.60 -8.56 -8.68
CA LEU A 201 -0.72 -8.74 -8.08
C LEU A 201 -0.82 -10.03 -7.27
N TRP A 202 -0.01 -11.03 -7.62
CA TRP A 202 -0.18 -12.41 -7.17
C TRP A 202 0.97 -12.92 -6.30
N THR A 203 1.87 -12.05 -5.82
CA THR A 203 3.00 -12.44 -4.97
C THR A 203 2.52 -13.13 -3.70
N PHE A 204 1.43 -12.64 -3.11
CA PHE A 204 0.82 -13.23 -1.93
C PHE A 204 0.36 -14.66 -2.14
N GLN A 205 -0.08 -15.05 -3.35
CA GLN A 205 -0.40 -16.46 -3.66
C GLN A 205 0.83 -17.37 -3.76
N LYS A 206 2.03 -16.81 -3.89
CA LYS A 206 3.28 -17.57 -4.09
C LYS A 206 4.10 -17.69 -2.82
N VAL A 207 4.00 -16.72 -1.93
CA VAL A 207 4.77 -16.65 -0.68
C VAL A 207 3.78 -16.56 0.47
N GLU A 208 3.79 -17.59 1.32
CA GLU A 208 2.93 -17.65 2.50
C GLU A 208 3.26 -16.51 3.48
N GLY A 209 2.24 -15.97 4.13
CA GLY A 209 2.39 -14.87 5.11
C GLY A 209 2.41 -13.45 4.50
N ILE A 210 2.42 -13.34 3.17
CA ILE A 210 2.29 -12.04 2.50
C ILE A 210 0.82 -11.63 2.45
N GLU A 211 0.53 -10.40 2.85
CA GLU A 211 -0.83 -9.86 2.80
C GLU A 211 -1.13 -9.24 1.42
N PRO A 212 -2.34 -9.40 0.86
CA PRO A 212 -2.72 -8.82 -0.43
C PRO A 212 -3.11 -7.34 -0.37
N THR A 213 -3.32 -6.78 0.83
CA THR A 213 -3.79 -5.40 1.02
C THR A 213 -2.96 -4.68 2.06
N ASP A 214 -2.72 -3.41 1.79
CA ASP A 214 -2.06 -2.47 2.69
C ASP A 214 -3.03 -1.73 3.63
N ASN A 215 -4.03 -2.43 4.16
CA ASN A 215 -4.94 -1.81 5.13
C ASN A 215 -4.19 -1.38 6.40
N THR A 216 -3.04 -1.98 6.68
CA THR A 216 -2.21 -1.67 7.85
C THR A 216 -1.49 -0.34 7.67
N ALA A 217 -0.78 -0.07 6.57
CA ALA A 217 -0.14 1.24 6.40
C ALA A 217 -1.16 2.36 6.15
N GLU A 218 -2.23 2.11 5.38
CA GLU A 218 -3.30 3.10 5.22
C GLU A 218 -3.93 3.50 6.57
N ARG A 219 -4.09 2.56 7.52
CA ARG A 219 -4.57 2.87 8.88
C ARG A 219 -3.54 3.61 9.70
N THR A 220 -2.27 3.21 9.62
CA THR A 220 -1.15 3.84 10.33
C THR A 220 -0.88 5.27 9.87
N LEU A 221 -1.19 5.59 8.61
CA LEU A 221 -1.10 6.95 8.06
C LEU A 221 -2.18 7.89 8.60
N ARG A 222 -3.39 7.39 8.90
CA ARG A 222 -4.53 8.25 9.26
C ARG A 222 -4.25 9.25 10.38
N PRO A 223 -3.61 8.88 11.52
CA PRO A 223 -3.33 9.85 12.58
C PRO A 223 -2.45 11.03 12.15
N ALA A 224 -1.62 10.86 11.12
CA ALA A 224 -0.69 11.88 10.63
C ALA A 224 -1.24 12.72 9.47
N VAL A 225 -2.44 12.41 8.97
CA VAL A 225 -3.07 13.04 7.79
C VAL A 225 -4.44 13.66 8.13
N ILE A 226 -4.75 13.83 9.43
CA ILE A 226 -5.95 14.56 9.92
C ILE A 226 -5.66 16.05 10.03
#